data_AF-C0PU32-F1
#
_entry.id   AF-C0PU32-F1
#
_cell.length_a   1.000
_cell.length_b   1.000
_cell.length_c   1.000
_cell.angle_alpha   90.00
_cell.angle_beta   90.00
_cell.angle_gamma   90.00
#
_symmetry.space_group_name_H-M   'P 1'
#
loop_
_entity.id
_entity.type
_entity.pdbx_description
1 polymer ?
#
loop_
_entity_poly.entity_id
_entity_poly.type
_entity_poly.pdbx_seq_one_letter_code
_entity_poly.pdbx_strand_id
1 'polypeptide(L)'
;LLLQVATEASSEGDEMGMAFGSKLKDCRHLLESAKEQGLQVVGVRFHIPSSCDDPQAYSHAVSDARCVFDMGEDIGFSMTLLDIGGGFNGSETQLKQINSAVRPLLDLYFPASSGVSIMAEPGSYYVSSSFTLAVNIIAKEVGARDLHGNHDEPSPNDEPEFLYYMNDGVYGSFTSKLADNVIPAPALPKSGVSEDPVFASSLWGPSGDELDQVVDQCLLPELSVGDWLIFNNAGAYSLGPPSTFTESPRPPVYYTISTGDWFEMQDAGITQDISMKNFSLVPYFLHSSQSDEALSVPA
;
A
#
# COMPACT_ATOMS: atom_id res chain seq x y z
N LEU A 1 7.77 14.42 -23.09
CA LEU A 1 7.50 14.89 -21.72
C LEU A 1 6.01 14.82 -21.45
N LEU A 2 5.62 14.51 -20.23
CA LEU A 2 4.26 14.72 -19.74
C LEU A 2 4.28 15.90 -18.79
N LEU A 3 3.34 16.83 -18.96
CA LEU A 3 3.17 17.93 -18.02
C LEU A 3 2.29 17.47 -16.86
N GLN A 4 2.81 17.50 -15.63
CA GLN A 4 2.03 17.12 -14.46
C GLN A 4 1.19 18.29 -13.97
N VAL A 5 -0.12 18.11 -13.90
CA VAL A 5 -1.07 19.09 -13.36
C VAL A 5 -1.32 18.78 -11.88
N ALA A 6 -1.34 19.81 -11.05
CA ALA A 6 -1.67 19.71 -9.64
C ALA A 6 -3.16 19.38 -9.46
N THR A 7 -3.48 18.53 -8.49
CA THR A 7 -4.86 18.19 -8.12
C THR A 7 -5.18 18.77 -6.75
N GLU A 8 -6.41 19.27 -6.56
CA GLU A 8 -6.89 19.79 -5.27
C GLU A 8 -7.35 18.66 -4.33
N ALA A 9 -6.62 17.54 -4.31
CA ALA A 9 -6.97 16.35 -3.55
C ALA A 9 -6.43 16.39 -2.10
N SER A 10 -6.37 17.57 -1.48
CA SER A 10 -5.89 17.70 -0.09
C SER A 10 -7.03 17.42 0.89
N SER A 11 -6.95 16.29 1.60
CA SER A 11 -7.60 16.13 2.90
C SER A 11 -6.89 17.02 3.92
N GLU A 12 -7.63 17.77 4.75
CA GLU A 12 -7.13 18.71 5.78
C GLU A 12 -6.27 18.07 6.90
N GLY A 13 -5.80 16.83 6.75
CA GLY A 13 -4.99 16.11 7.74
C GLY A 13 -3.65 15.57 7.25
N ASP A 14 -3.29 15.78 5.98
CA ASP A 14 -2.06 15.21 5.39
C ASP A 14 -0.96 16.28 5.30
N GLU A 15 -0.49 16.78 6.47
CA GLU A 15 0.56 17.82 6.56
C GLU A 15 1.91 17.37 5.98
N MET A 16 2.09 16.07 5.70
CA MET A 16 3.33 15.48 5.17
C MET A 16 3.29 15.19 3.65
N GLY A 17 2.12 15.26 3.01
CA GLY A 17 1.96 14.99 1.60
C GLY A 17 2.59 16.08 0.71
N MET A 18 3.76 15.81 0.13
CA MET A 18 4.32 16.72 -0.90
C MET A 18 3.42 16.71 -2.14
N ALA A 19 2.66 17.78 -2.34
CA ALA A 19 1.87 17.97 -3.56
C ALA A 19 2.80 18.32 -4.74
N PHE A 20 2.72 17.52 -5.80
CA PHE A 20 3.45 17.74 -7.05
C PHE A 20 2.49 18.15 -8.18
N GLY A 21 2.98 18.97 -9.10
CA GLY A 21 2.26 19.39 -10.30
C GLY A 21 2.18 20.90 -10.44
N SER A 22 1.90 21.34 -11.66
CA SER A 22 1.70 22.74 -12.00
C SER A 22 0.22 23.12 -11.87
N LYS A 23 -0.05 24.32 -11.38
CA LYS A 23 -1.42 24.86 -11.41
C LYS A 23 -1.82 25.13 -12.85
N LEU A 24 -3.11 24.97 -13.17
CA LEU A 24 -3.63 25.14 -14.53
C LEU A 24 -3.18 26.47 -15.18
N LYS A 25 -3.22 27.57 -14.41
CA LYS A 25 -2.81 28.91 -14.87
C LYS A 25 -1.35 29.02 -15.31
N ASP A 26 -0.47 28.16 -14.77
CA ASP A 26 0.96 28.19 -15.01
C ASP A 26 1.36 27.19 -16.14
N CYS A 27 0.45 26.28 -16.51
CA CYS A 27 0.69 25.23 -17.51
C CYS A 27 1.00 25.80 -18.90
N ARG A 28 0.29 26.86 -19.33
CA ARG A 28 0.55 27.51 -20.64
C ARG A 28 1.98 28.03 -20.73
N HIS A 29 2.48 28.68 -19.67
CA HIS A 29 3.85 29.20 -19.66
C HIS A 29 4.90 28.08 -19.76
N LEU A 30 4.66 26.95 -19.09
CA LEU A 30 5.54 25.77 -19.19
C LEU A 30 5.54 25.17 -20.60
N LEU A 31 4.38 25.09 -21.25
CA LEU A 31 4.25 24.61 -22.62
C LEU A 31 4.99 25.53 -23.61
N GLU A 32 4.81 26.85 -23.49
CA GLU A 32 5.52 27.85 -24.30
C GLU A 32 7.04 27.74 -24.10
N SER A 33 7.50 27.65 -22.85
CA SER A 33 8.92 27.47 -22.51
C SER A 33 9.48 26.17 -23.09
N ALA A 34 8.72 25.07 -23.03
CA ALA A 34 9.12 23.80 -23.63
C ALA A 34 9.27 23.91 -25.15
N LYS A 35 8.37 24.66 -25.81
CA LYS A 35 8.41 24.90 -27.26
C LYS A 35 9.64 25.70 -27.66
N GLU A 36 9.95 26.76 -26.93
CA GLU A 36 11.14 27.60 -27.13
C GLU A 36 12.45 26.82 -26.96
N GLN A 37 12.47 25.87 -26.01
CA GLN A 37 13.61 24.99 -25.77
C GLN A 37 13.68 23.79 -26.73
N GLY A 38 12.74 23.65 -27.66
CA GLY A 38 12.68 22.52 -28.60
C GLY A 38 12.33 21.17 -27.95
N LEU A 39 11.79 21.20 -26.72
CA LEU A 39 11.34 20.00 -26.01
C LEU A 39 9.99 19.54 -26.56
N GLN A 40 9.75 18.23 -26.55
CA GLN A 40 8.47 17.65 -26.96
C GLN A 40 7.62 17.33 -25.74
N VAL A 41 6.49 18.03 -25.62
CA VAL A 41 5.40 17.68 -24.70
C VAL A 41 4.38 16.87 -25.49
N VAL A 42 4.04 15.68 -24.99
CA VAL A 42 3.18 14.72 -25.69
C VAL A 42 1.89 14.43 -24.92
N GLY A 43 1.67 15.10 -23.80
CA GLY A 43 0.59 14.71 -22.92
C GLY A 43 0.60 15.36 -21.55
N VAL A 44 -0.36 14.92 -20.74
CA VAL A 44 -0.60 15.41 -19.39
C VAL A 44 -0.65 14.24 -18.43
N ARG A 45 -0.18 14.48 -17.21
CA ARG A 45 -0.31 13.58 -16.07
C ARG A 45 -1.01 14.28 -14.92
N PHE A 46 -1.79 13.54 -14.15
CA PHE A 46 -2.19 13.95 -12.80
C PHE A 46 -2.08 12.77 -11.84
N HIS A 47 -2.22 13.04 -10.54
CA HIS A 47 -2.24 12.00 -9.51
C HIS A 47 -3.26 12.38 -8.45
N ILE A 48 -4.07 11.42 -8.01
CA ILE A 48 -5.01 11.59 -6.90
C ILE A 48 -4.61 10.55 -5.85
N PRO A 49 -4.29 10.96 -4.60
CA PRO A 49 -3.91 10.02 -3.55
C PRO A 49 -4.99 8.97 -3.28
N SER A 50 -4.59 7.78 -2.84
CA SER A 50 -5.54 6.72 -2.48
C SER A 50 -6.37 7.03 -1.23
N SER A 51 -5.94 8.01 -0.43
CA SER A 51 -6.64 8.57 0.72
C SER A 51 -7.70 9.62 0.32
N CYS A 52 -7.79 10.01 -0.95
CA CYS A 52 -8.77 10.99 -1.40
C CYS A 52 -10.16 10.35 -1.52
N ASP A 53 -11.07 10.80 -0.67
CA ASP A 53 -12.47 10.35 -0.65
C ASP A 53 -13.41 11.22 -1.51
N ASP A 54 -12.92 12.31 -2.11
CA ASP A 54 -13.72 13.19 -2.96
C ASP A 54 -13.85 12.64 -4.40
N PRO A 55 -15.05 12.20 -4.82
CA PRO A 55 -15.26 11.70 -6.18
C PRO A 55 -15.10 12.79 -7.26
N GLN A 56 -15.21 14.07 -6.89
CA GLN A 56 -15.06 15.19 -7.82
C GLN A 56 -13.59 15.48 -8.16
N ALA A 57 -12.63 15.03 -7.34
CA ALA A 57 -11.20 15.22 -7.60
C ALA A 57 -10.78 14.67 -8.98
N TYR A 58 -11.25 13.47 -9.31
CA TYR A 58 -11.03 12.86 -10.63
C TYR A 58 -11.71 13.66 -11.75
N SER A 59 -12.88 14.22 -11.47
CA SER A 59 -13.62 15.00 -12.46
C SER A 59 -12.91 16.29 -12.85
N HIS A 60 -12.43 17.02 -11.83
CA HIS A 60 -11.63 18.21 -12.04
C HIS A 60 -10.31 17.91 -12.73
N ALA A 61 -9.60 16.85 -12.30
CA ALA A 61 -8.31 16.49 -12.88
C ALA A 61 -8.40 16.14 -14.38
N VAL A 62 -9.43 15.39 -14.80
CA VAL A 62 -9.65 15.07 -16.22
C VAL A 62 -10.01 16.32 -17.03
N SER A 63 -10.84 17.21 -16.47
CA SER A 63 -11.20 18.49 -17.11
C SER A 63 -9.99 19.40 -17.28
N ASP A 64 -9.17 19.56 -16.25
CA ASP A 64 -7.95 20.34 -16.29
C ASP A 64 -6.95 19.77 -17.29
N ALA A 65 -6.81 18.44 -17.33
CA ALA A 65 -5.99 17.77 -18.33
C ALA A 65 -6.46 18.11 -19.75
N ARG A 66 -7.77 18.09 -20.03
CA ARG A 66 -8.31 18.49 -21.34
C ARG A 66 -7.94 19.93 -21.69
N CYS A 67 -8.07 20.85 -20.73
CA CYS A 67 -7.71 22.24 -20.92
C CYS A 67 -6.21 22.40 -21.27
N VAL A 68 -5.32 21.66 -20.60
CA VAL A 68 -3.88 21.65 -20.92
C VAL A 68 -3.58 21.00 -22.27
N PHE A 69 -4.31 19.94 -22.65
CA PHE A 69 -4.20 19.39 -24.01
C PHE A 69 -4.54 20.44 -25.06
N ASP A 70 -5.64 21.18 -24.89
CA ASP A 70 -6.04 22.26 -25.82
C ASP A 70 -4.96 23.35 -25.90
N MET A 71 -4.41 23.78 -24.76
CA MET A 71 -3.28 24.71 -24.75
C MET A 71 -2.06 24.17 -25.51
N GLY A 72 -1.76 22.88 -25.36
CA GLY A 72 -0.64 22.23 -26.03
C GLY A 72 -0.83 22.17 -27.54
N GLU A 73 -2.03 21.77 -27.98
CA GLU A 73 -2.43 21.73 -29.40
C GLU A 73 -2.38 23.12 -30.04
N ASP A 74 -2.86 24.16 -29.35
CA ASP A 74 -2.78 25.57 -29.79
C ASP A 74 -1.34 26.05 -30.01
N ILE A 75 -0.40 25.60 -29.18
CA ILE A 75 1.04 25.91 -29.29
C ILE A 75 1.71 25.04 -30.39
N GLY A 76 1.00 24.04 -30.91
CA GLY A 76 1.44 23.13 -31.95
C GLY A 76 2.23 21.93 -31.42
N PHE A 77 1.88 21.42 -30.23
CA PHE A 77 2.28 20.09 -29.78
C PHE A 77 1.31 19.02 -30.29
N SER A 78 1.82 17.80 -30.48
CA SER A 78 0.98 16.63 -30.73
C SER A 78 0.73 15.93 -29.40
N MET A 79 -0.43 16.22 -28.79
CA MET A 79 -0.81 15.67 -27.49
C MET A 79 -1.50 14.31 -27.67
N THR A 80 -0.85 13.23 -27.26
CA THR A 80 -1.27 11.85 -27.58
C THR A 80 -1.33 10.92 -26.36
N LEU A 81 -0.95 11.38 -25.17
CA LEU A 81 -0.88 10.55 -23.96
C LEU A 81 -1.49 11.23 -22.75
N LEU A 82 -2.47 10.58 -22.12
CA LEU A 82 -3.01 10.98 -20.83
C LEU A 82 -2.62 9.94 -19.79
N ASP A 83 -1.98 10.37 -18.72
CA ASP A 83 -1.67 9.54 -17.56
C ASP A 83 -2.54 9.99 -16.37
N ILE A 84 -3.48 9.12 -15.96
CA ILE A 84 -4.39 9.39 -14.84
C ILE A 84 -3.75 9.12 -13.47
N GLY A 85 -2.49 8.68 -13.45
CA GLY A 85 -1.73 8.42 -12.23
C GLY A 85 -2.18 7.18 -11.48
N GLY A 86 -1.87 7.17 -10.18
CA GLY A 86 -2.13 6.07 -9.25
C GLY A 86 -3.30 6.38 -8.33
N GLY A 87 -3.19 6.00 -7.06
CA GLY A 87 -4.25 6.23 -6.07
C GLY A 87 -5.23 5.07 -5.90
N PHE A 88 -4.94 3.93 -6.50
CA PHE A 88 -5.73 2.72 -6.37
C PHE A 88 -5.24 1.91 -5.16
N ASN A 89 -6.09 1.77 -4.14
CA ASN A 89 -5.77 1.17 -2.83
C ASN A 89 -5.80 -0.36 -2.80
N GLY A 90 -6.12 -1.02 -3.92
CA GLY A 90 -6.27 -2.48 -4.02
C GLY A 90 -7.66 -3.01 -3.73
N SER A 91 -8.60 -2.18 -3.30
CA SER A 91 -10.00 -2.55 -3.14
C SER A 91 -10.76 -2.50 -4.47
N GLU A 92 -11.46 -3.59 -4.80
CA GLU A 92 -12.36 -3.64 -5.95
C GLU A 92 -13.49 -2.60 -5.85
N THR A 93 -13.95 -2.30 -4.64
CA THR A 93 -14.98 -1.28 -4.39
C THR A 93 -14.49 0.10 -4.79
N GLN A 94 -13.27 0.47 -4.38
CA GLN A 94 -12.69 1.76 -4.74
C GLN A 94 -12.47 1.85 -6.26
N LEU A 95 -11.94 0.80 -6.88
CA LEU A 95 -11.73 0.78 -8.33
C LEU A 95 -13.04 0.98 -9.10
N LYS A 96 -14.13 0.32 -8.68
CA LYS A 96 -15.46 0.49 -9.30
C LYS A 96 -15.98 1.92 -9.17
N GLN A 97 -15.79 2.55 -8.00
CA GLN A 97 -16.18 3.94 -7.76
C GLN A 97 -15.40 4.90 -8.67
N ILE A 98 -14.06 4.77 -8.71
CA ILE A 98 -13.19 5.58 -9.58
C ILE A 98 -13.59 5.39 -11.04
N ASN A 99 -13.74 4.14 -11.50
CA ASN A 99 -14.14 3.86 -12.88
C ASN A 99 -15.50 4.49 -13.22
N SER A 100 -16.48 4.41 -12.32
CA SER A 100 -17.80 5.03 -12.54
C SER A 100 -17.75 6.55 -12.64
N ALA A 101 -16.81 7.20 -11.94
CA ALA A 101 -16.63 8.65 -11.99
C ALA A 101 -15.81 9.11 -13.21
N VAL A 102 -14.73 8.39 -13.52
CA VAL A 102 -13.74 8.77 -14.54
C VAL A 102 -14.20 8.39 -15.94
N ARG A 103 -14.81 7.21 -16.11
CA ARG A 103 -15.12 6.66 -17.44
C ARG A 103 -15.96 7.59 -18.32
N PRO A 104 -17.07 8.20 -17.82
CA PRO A 104 -17.87 9.10 -18.64
C PRO A 104 -17.10 10.35 -19.11
N LEU A 105 -16.17 10.84 -18.28
CA LEU A 105 -15.36 12.02 -18.58
C LEU A 105 -14.25 11.71 -19.58
N LEU A 106 -13.65 10.54 -19.48
CA LEU A 106 -12.72 10.06 -20.51
C LEU A 106 -13.43 9.89 -21.85
N ASP A 107 -14.62 9.29 -21.88
CA ASP A 107 -15.40 9.13 -23.11
C ASP A 107 -15.81 10.48 -23.72
N LEU A 108 -16.01 11.52 -22.90
CA LEU A 108 -16.36 12.88 -23.34
C LEU A 108 -15.14 13.68 -23.82
N TYR A 109 -14.07 13.76 -23.03
CA TYR A 109 -12.92 14.63 -23.27
C TYR A 109 -11.79 13.98 -24.06
N PHE A 110 -11.69 12.66 -24.00
CA PHE A 110 -10.65 11.86 -24.64
C PHE A 110 -11.26 10.62 -25.34
N PRO A 111 -12.25 10.80 -26.24
CA PRO A 111 -12.90 9.69 -26.93
C PRO A 111 -11.87 8.89 -27.73
N ALA A 112 -12.13 7.60 -27.97
CA ALA A 112 -11.20 6.74 -28.73
C ALA A 112 -10.86 7.29 -30.13
N SER A 113 -11.76 8.07 -30.75
CA SER A 113 -11.54 8.74 -32.03
C SER A 113 -10.50 9.87 -31.98
N SER A 114 -10.15 10.38 -30.80
CA SER A 114 -9.09 11.38 -30.61
C SER A 114 -7.68 10.82 -30.84
N GLY A 115 -7.52 9.49 -30.77
CA GLY A 115 -6.21 8.84 -30.85
C GLY A 115 -5.34 9.00 -29.61
N VAL A 116 -5.87 9.58 -28.52
CA VAL A 116 -5.16 9.70 -27.24
C VAL A 116 -5.07 8.34 -26.56
N SER A 117 -3.85 7.92 -26.23
CA SER A 117 -3.61 6.77 -25.37
C SER A 117 -3.80 7.17 -23.92
N ILE A 118 -4.51 6.35 -23.15
CA ILE A 118 -4.74 6.57 -21.72
C ILE A 118 -3.98 5.49 -20.96
N MET A 119 -3.19 5.91 -19.97
CA MET A 119 -2.48 5.03 -19.05
C MET A 119 -2.77 5.42 -17.59
N ALA A 120 -2.44 4.52 -16.69
CA ALA A 120 -2.50 4.71 -15.25
C ALA A 120 -1.24 4.11 -14.62
N GLU A 121 -0.96 4.50 -13.38
CA GLU A 121 0.18 4.04 -12.57
C GLU A 121 -0.28 3.34 -11.28
N PRO A 122 -1.03 2.22 -11.38
CA PRO A 122 -1.39 1.42 -10.21
C PRO A 122 -0.15 0.78 -9.58
N GLY A 123 0.07 1.07 -8.30
CA GLY A 123 1.08 0.42 -7.45
C GLY A 123 0.43 -0.53 -6.46
N SER A 124 -0.01 0.03 -5.32
CA SER A 124 -0.67 -0.70 -4.22
C SER A 124 -1.78 -1.63 -4.72
N TYR A 125 -2.52 -1.23 -5.75
CA TYR A 125 -3.56 -2.04 -6.38
C TYR A 125 -3.18 -3.48 -6.69
N TYR A 126 -1.98 -3.72 -7.22
CA TYR A 126 -1.56 -5.06 -7.62
C TYR A 126 -1.00 -5.89 -6.46
N VAL A 127 -0.38 -5.24 -5.48
CA VAL A 127 0.50 -5.94 -4.53
C VAL A 127 -0.01 -5.94 -3.11
N SER A 128 -0.87 -4.98 -2.72
CA SER A 128 -1.30 -4.79 -1.33
C SER A 128 -1.81 -6.08 -0.70
N SER A 129 -2.86 -6.68 -1.28
CA SER A 129 -3.49 -7.92 -0.80
C SER A 129 -2.73 -9.21 -1.15
N SER A 130 -1.71 -9.12 -2.00
CA SER A 130 -0.94 -10.28 -2.47
C SER A 130 0.06 -10.81 -1.42
N PHE A 131 0.30 -10.05 -0.35
CA PHE A 131 1.19 -10.44 0.74
C PHE A 131 0.48 -10.40 2.09
N THR A 132 0.79 -11.40 2.90
CA THR A 132 0.41 -11.48 4.32
C THR A 132 1.69 -11.61 5.12
N LEU A 133 1.86 -10.75 6.12
CA LEU A 133 3.01 -10.75 7.01
C LEU A 133 2.65 -11.49 8.30
N ALA A 134 3.49 -12.44 8.70
CA ALA A 134 3.39 -13.11 9.98
C ALA A 134 4.55 -12.67 10.87
N VAL A 135 4.24 -12.18 12.06
CA VAL A 135 5.23 -11.73 13.06
C VAL A 135 5.04 -12.49 14.36
N ASN A 136 6.14 -12.67 15.08
CA ASN A 136 6.16 -13.40 16.35
C ASN A 136 6.32 -12.42 17.51
N ILE A 137 5.61 -12.68 18.61
CA ILE A 137 5.78 -11.94 19.86
C ILE A 137 7.06 -12.41 20.53
N ILE A 138 8.03 -11.51 20.67
CA ILE A 138 9.35 -11.78 21.26
C ILE A 138 9.47 -11.31 22.71
N ALA A 139 8.68 -10.31 23.10
CA ALA A 139 8.56 -9.88 24.49
C ALA A 139 7.15 -9.37 24.78
N LYS A 140 6.78 -9.41 26.06
CA LYS A 140 5.50 -8.95 26.57
C LYS A 140 5.74 -8.21 27.87
N GLU A 141 5.12 -7.05 27.99
CA GLU A 141 5.02 -6.30 29.23
C GLU A 141 3.56 -6.07 29.59
N VAL A 142 3.28 -6.02 30.89
CA VAL A 142 1.97 -5.65 31.40
C VAL A 142 2.07 -4.21 31.85
N GLY A 143 1.47 -3.32 31.09
CA GLY A 143 1.30 -1.93 31.46
C GLY A 143 0.35 -1.84 32.64
N ALA A 144 0.84 -1.38 33.78
CA ALA A 144 -0.04 -0.81 34.79
C ALA A 144 -0.41 0.60 34.30
N ARG A 145 -1.70 0.95 34.17
CA ARG A 145 -2.04 2.36 33.97
C ARG A 145 -1.95 3.15 35.28
N ASP A 146 -1.12 4.18 35.21
CA ASP A 146 -0.74 5.27 36.13
C ASP A 146 -1.81 5.71 37.15
N LEU A 147 -1.52 5.98 38.43
CA LEU A 147 -0.73 7.10 39.00
C LEU A 147 -0.94 8.52 38.38
N HIS A 148 -1.69 8.67 37.28
CA HIS A 148 -2.05 9.95 36.66
C HIS A 148 -3.51 10.35 36.92
N GLY A 149 -4.23 9.59 37.73
CA GLY A 149 -5.51 9.95 38.32
C GLY A 149 -5.44 9.71 39.82
N ASN A 150 -5.82 10.72 40.60
CA ASN A 150 -5.89 10.67 42.06
C ASN A 150 -7.10 9.82 42.49
N HIS A 151 -7.08 8.53 42.18
CA HIS A 151 -8.09 7.56 42.57
C HIS A 151 -7.46 6.53 43.52
N ASP A 152 -7.59 6.81 44.81
CA ASP A 152 -7.35 5.86 45.89
C ASP A 152 -8.44 4.79 45.84
N GLU A 153 -8.33 3.80 44.94
CA GLU A 153 -8.81 2.40 45.06
C GLU A 153 -8.89 1.73 43.67
N PRO A 154 -8.28 0.55 43.47
CA PRO A 154 -8.45 -0.23 42.24
C PRO A 154 -9.88 -0.75 42.10
N SER A 155 -10.48 -0.56 40.93
CA SER A 155 -11.83 -1.01 40.57
C SER A 155 -11.77 -2.44 39.98
N PRO A 156 -12.81 -3.28 40.16
CA PRO A 156 -12.92 -4.56 39.46
C PRO A 156 -12.95 -4.47 37.92
N ASN A 157 -13.06 -3.25 37.37
CA ASN A 157 -13.01 -2.94 35.94
C ASN A 157 -11.60 -2.50 35.46
N ASP A 158 -10.56 -2.64 36.29
CA ASP A 158 -9.18 -2.32 35.92
C ASP A 158 -8.59 -3.47 35.09
N GLU A 159 -9.00 -3.56 33.83
CA GLU A 159 -8.45 -4.52 32.88
C GLU A 159 -6.97 -4.19 32.55
N PRO A 160 -6.07 -5.19 32.47
CA PRO A 160 -4.65 -4.96 32.16
C PRO A 160 -4.46 -4.39 30.76
N GLU A 161 -3.48 -3.49 30.59
CA GLU A 161 -2.99 -3.05 29.28
C GLU A 161 -1.75 -3.87 28.92
N PHE A 162 -1.70 -4.48 27.73
CA PHE A 162 -0.56 -5.30 27.31
C PHE A 162 0.28 -4.60 26.24
N LEU A 163 1.60 -4.63 26.43
CA LEU A 163 2.56 -4.16 25.44
C LEU A 163 3.25 -5.40 24.85
N TYR A 164 3.09 -5.62 23.55
CA TYR A 164 3.74 -6.73 22.85
C TYR A 164 4.82 -6.22 21.91
N TYR A 165 6.02 -6.77 22.04
CA TYR A 165 7.14 -6.50 21.14
C TYR A 165 7.23 -7.63 20.13
N MET A 166 7.32 -7.26 18.85
CA MET A 166 7.35 -8.15 17.70
C MET A 166 8.75 -8.22 17.12
N ASN A 167 9.03 -9.28 16.37
CA ASN A 167 10.30 -9.45 15.66
C ASN A 167 10.44 -8.58 14.38
N ASP A 168 9.45 -7.73 14.08
CA ASP A 168 9.46 -6.79 12.96
C ASP A 168 8.73 -5.50 13.37
N GLY A 169 9.11 -4.37 12.78
CA GLY A 169 8.74 -3.02 13.25
C GLY A 169 8.73 -1.96 12.14
N VAL A 170 8.67 -0.69 12.53
CA VAL A 170 8.61 0.46 11.59
C VAL A 170 9.92 0.61 10.80
N TYR A 171 11.03 0.13 11.33
CA TYR A 171 12.31 0.08 10.61
C TYR A 171 12.46 -1.15 9.69
N GLY A 172 11.41 -1.98 9.60
CA GLY A 172 11.33 -3.14 8.72
C GLY A 172 10.05 -3.09 7.90
N SER A 173 9.19 -4.10 8.03
CA SER A 173 8.01 -4.26 7.18
C SER A 173 6.91 -3.22 7.41
N PHE A 174 6.94 -2.50 8.54
CA PHE A 174 5.94 -1.49 8.89
C PHE A 174 6.42 -0.05 8.60
N THR A 175 7.40 0.14 7.73
CA THR A 175 7.92 1.48 7.39
C THR A 175 6.86 2.44 6.86
N SER A 176 5.79 1.90 6.24
CA SER A 176 4.64 2.68 5.81
C SER A 176 4.00 3.47 6.96
N LYS A 177 4.11 3.01 8.21
CA LYS A 177 3.61 3.70 9.41
C LYS A 177 4.28 5.06 9.62
N LEU A 178 5.57 5.20 9.28
CA LEU A 178 6.31 6.46 9.38
C LEU A 178 5.84 7.50 8.34
N ALA A 179 5.16 7.06 7.29
CA ALA A 179 4.52 7.91 6.30
C ALA A 179 3.00 8.00 6.52
N ASP A 180 2.56 7.86 7.77
CA ASP A 180 1.16 7.95 8.22
C ASP A 180 0.17 7.00 7.53
N ASN A 181 0.66 5.91 6.92
CA ASN A 181 -0.22 4.89 6.40
C ASN A 181 -0.88 4.10 7.53
N VAL A 182 -2.18 3.82 7.35
CA VAL A 182 -2.94 2.98 8.27
C VAL A 182 -2.42 1.54 8.19
N ILE A 183 -1.96 1.02 9.33
CA ILE A 183 -1.64 -0.40 9.46
C ILE A 183 -2.95 -1.16 9.71
N PRO A 184 -3.28 -2.19 8.90
CA PRO A 184 -4.45 -3.02 9.12
C PRO A 184 -4.44 -3.67 10.51
N ALA A 185 -5.62 -3.93 11.05
CA ALA A 185 -5.75 -4.58 12.34
C ALA A 185 -5.06 -5.96 12.33
N PRO A 186 -4.31 -6.31 13.39
CA PRO A 186 -3.68 -7.62 13.51
C PRO A 186 -4.74 -8.72 13.65
N ALA A 187 -4.48 -9.88 13.06
CA ALA A 187 -5.30 -11.08 13.16
C ALA A 187 -4.53 -12.22 13.83
N LEU A 188 -5.26 -13.11 14.51
CA LEU A 188 -4.67 -14.32 15.07
C LEU A 188 -4.72 -15.47 14.03
N PRO A 189 -3.64 -16.26 13.85
CA PRO A 189 -3.56 -17.33 12.85
C PRO A 189 -4.65 -18.41 12.99
N LYS A 190 -5.25 -18.52 14.17
CA LYS A 190 -6.41 -19.34 14.46
C LYS A 190 -7.29 -18.57 15.42
N SER A 191 -8.50 -18.22 15.00
CA SER A 191 -9.64 -18.25 15.91
C SER A 191 -10.92 -18.39 15.10
N GLY A 192 -11.62 -19.53 15.29
CA GLY A 192 -13.07 -19.42 15.36
C GLY A 192 -13.40 -18.49 16.52
N VAL A 193 -14.58 -17.86 16.54
CA VAL A 193 -14.96 -16.90 17.59
C VAL A 193 -14.59 -17.43 18.98
N SER A 194 -13.48 -16.94 19.53
CA SER A 194 -13.07 -17.25 20.90
C SER A 194 -13.80 -16.24 21.78
N GLU A 195 -14.56 -16.73 22.77
CA GLU A 195 -15.18 -15.89 23.79
C GLU A 195 -14.16 -15.40 24.84
N ASP A 196 -12.87 -15.49 24.52
CA ASP A 196 -11.79 -15.06 25.40
C ASP A 196 -11.88 -13.55 25.64
N PRO A 197 -11.63 -13.10 26.88
CA PRO A 197 -11.61 -11.67 27.18
C PRO A 197 -10.53 -10.99 26.34
N VAL A 198 -10.87 -9.83 25.79
CA VAL A 198 -9.94 -8.98 25.04
C VAL A 198 -9.51 -7.80 25.90
N PHE A 199 -8.29 -7.34 25.70
CA PHE A 199 -7.63 -6.32 26.50
C PHE A 199 -7.05 -5.24 25.60
N ALA A 200 -7.02 -4.01 26.11
CA ALA A 200 -6.28 -2.92 25.46
C ALA A 200 -4.81 -3.32 25.30
N SER A 201 -4.30 -3.22 24.08
CA SER A 201 -2.96 -3.67 23.73
C SER A 201 -2.28 -2.72 22.74
N SER A 202 -0.95 -2.60 22.84
CA SER A 202 -0.11 -1.90 21.86
C SER A 202 0.95 -2.84 21.29
N LEU A 203 1.30 -2.65 20.02
CA LEU A 203 2.28 -3.47 19.30
C LEU A 203 3.50 -2.64 18.91
N TRP A 204 4.66 -3.15 19.28
CA TRP A 204 5.96 -2.49 19.13
C TRP A 204 6.90 -3.36 18.29
N GLY A 205 7.82 -2.73 17.58
CA GLY A 205 8.90 -3.40 16.90
C GLY A 205 10.08 -3.75 17.83
N PRO A 206 11.12 -4.38 17.30
CA PRO A 206 12.20 -4.96 18.09
C PRO A 206 13.30 -3.96 18.50
N SER A 207 13.27 -2.70 18.03
CA SER A 207 14.41 -1.79 18.20
C SER A 207 14.55 -1.17 19.59
N GLY A 208 13.44 -1.11 20.34
CA GLY A 208 13.38 -0.36 21.60
C GLY A 208 13.36 1.17 21.43
N ASP A 209 13.24 1.69 20.20
CA ASP A 209 12.98 3.10 19.92
C ASP A 209 11.50 3.44 20.19
N GLU A 210 11.23 4.61 20.76
CA GLU A 210 9.88 5.10 21.02
C GLU A 210 9.06 5.29 19.74
N LEU A 211 9.73 5.50 18.60
CA LEU A 211 9.10 5.60 17.28
C LEU A 211 8.77 4.24 16.66
N ASP A 212 9.29 3.14 17.22
CA ASP A 212 9.04 1.78 16.72
C ASP A 212 7.71 1.20 17.21
N GLN A 213 6.70 2.06 17.34
CA GLN A 213 5.34 1.68 17.67
C GLN A 213 4.55 1.42 16.38
N VAL A 214 4.15 0.17 16.16
CA VAL A 214 3.44 -0.26 14.95
C VAL A 214 1.93 -0.02 15.08
N VAL A 215 1.36 -0.43 16.21
CA VAL A 215 -0.06 -0.25 16.53
C VAL A 215 -0.17 0.39 17.91
N ASP A 216 -0.73 1.60 17.95
CA ASP A 216 -0.88 2.36 19.19
C ASP A 216 -1.89 1.70 20.13
N GLN A 217 -3.08 1.39 19.62
CA GLN A 217 -4.13 0.73 20.39
C GLN A 217 -4.89 -0.29 19.55
N CYS A 218 -5.07 -1.48 20.13
CA CYS A 218 -5.93 -2.53 19.60
C CYS A 218 -6.51 -3.38 20.73
N LEU A 219 -7.51 -4.20 20.40
CA LEU A 219 -8.09 -5.17 21.33
C LEU A 219 -7.62 -6.56 20.93
N LEU A 220 -6.91 -7.23 21.85
CA LEU A 220 -6.41 -8.58 21.66
C LEU A 220 -6.68 -9.40 22.92
N PRO A 221 -6.92 -10.72 22.80
CA PRO A 221 -6.82 -11.59 23.96
C PRO A 221 -5.41 -11.52 24.54
N GLU A 222 -5.24 -12.01 25.77
CA GLU A 222 -3.90 -12.11 26.35
C GLU A 222 -3.05 -13.09 25.51
N LEU A 223 -1.92 -12.61 24.98
CA LEU A 223 -0.98 -13.39 24.18
C LEU A 223 0.28 -13.71 25.01
N SER A 224 1.03 -14.68 24.54
CA SER A 224 2.30 -15.13 25.11
C SER A 224 3.46 -14.90 24.15
N VAL A 225 4.68 -14.83 24.70
CA VAL A 225 5.90 -14.88 23.88
C VAL A 225 5.92 -16.18 23.09
N GLY A 226 6.16 -16.09 21.79
CA GLY A 226 6.06 -17.20 20.84
C GLY A 226 4.73 -17.27 20.08
N ASP A 227 3.71 -16.50 20.46
CA ASP A 227 2.49 -16.39 19.67
C ASP A 227 2.70 -15.58 18.40
N TRP A 228 1.87 -15.84 17.40
CA TRP A 228 1.96 -15.23 16.08
C TRP A 228 0.82 -14.25 15.84
N LEU A 229 1.14 -13.13 15.22
CA LEU A 229 0.18 -12.15 14.69
C LEU A 229 0.30 -12.10 13.18
N ILE A 230 -0.84 -11.96 12.51
CA ILE A 230 -0.96 -11.92 11.07
C ILE A 230 -1.44 -10.54 10.65
N PHE A 231 -0.71 -9.92 9.73
CA PHE A 231 -1.09 -8.66 9.09
C PHE A 231 -1.40 -8.94 7.62
N ASN A 232 -2.67 -8.85 7.28
CA ASN A 232 -3.12 -8.92 5.89
C ASN A 232 -2.80 -7.61 5.15
N ASN A 233 -2.86 -7.65 3.82
CA ASN A 233 -2.62 -6.48 2.97
C ASN A 233 -1.23 -5.85 3.16
N ALA A 234 -0.21 -6.67 3.37
CA ALA A 234 1.13 -6.25 3.74
C ALA A 234 2.09 -6.17 2.54
N GLY A 235 1.59 -6.03 1.30
CA GLY A 235 2.44 -6.07 0.10
C GLY A 235 2.83 -4.72 -0.47
N ALA A 236 2.13 -3.65 -0.11
CA ALA A 236 2.44 -2.29 -0.54
C ALA A 236 3.24 -1.56 0.55
N TYR A 237 4.32 -0.89 0.15
CA TYR A 237 5.14 -0.02 1.03
C TYR A 237 5.75 -0.72 2.27
N SER A 238 5.82 -2.05 2.27
CA SER A 238 6.32 -2.86 3.38
C SER A 238 7.77 -3.30 3.17
N LEU A 239 8.16 -3.66 1.96
CA LEU A 239 9.53 -4.10 1.64
C LEU A 239 10.46 -2.91 1.35
N GLY A 240 10.66 -2.05 2.35
CA GLY A 240 11.63 -0.95 2.28
C GLY A 240 13.09 -1.43 2.19
N PRO A 241 14.05 -0.57 1.80
CA PRO A 241 15.48 -0.90 1.84
C PRO A 241 15.88 -1.40 3.25
N PRO A 242 16.89 -2.28 3.39
CA PRO A 242 17.28 -2.78 4.70
C PRO A 242 17.67 -1.59 5.57
N SER A 243 17.03 -1.43 6.72
CA SER A 243 17.44 -0.37 7.64
C SER A 243 18.77 -0.75 8.28
N THR A 244 19.66 0.22 8.46
CA THR A 244 20.90 0.03 9.22
C THR A 244 20.68 0.08 10.73
N PHE A 245 19.45 0.34 11.17
CA PHE A 245 19.09 0.57 12.57
C PHE A 245 18.84 -0.72 13.34
N THR A 246 18.47 -1.80 12.66
CA THR A 246 18.23 -3.10 13.29
C THR A 246 19.05 -4.16 12.59
N GLU A 247 19.72 -5.03 13.37
CA GLU A 247 20.37 -6.24 12.84
C GLU A 247 19.35 -7.34 12.47
N SER A 248 18.04 -7.02 12.47
CA SER A 248 16.99 -7.99 12.20
C SER A 248 16.96 -8.33 10.71
N PRO A 249 17.08 -9.61 10.32
CA PRO A 249 17.00 -10.01 8.93
C PRO A 249 15.58 -9.77 8.40
N ARG A 250 15.47 -9.36 7.14
CA ARG A 250 14.17 -9.23 6.47
C ARG A 250 13.39 -10.55 6.54
N PRO A 251 12.06 -10.49 6.75
CA PRO A 251 11.24 -11.69 6.72
C PRO A 251 11.42 -12.45 5.39
N PRO A 252 11.58 -13.79 5.42
CA PRO A 252 11.62 -14.58 4.20
C PRO A 252 10.28 -14.48 3.47
N VAL A 253 10.33 -14.43 2.14
CA VAL A 253 9.14 -14.35 1.29
C VAL A 253 8.89 -15.72 0.65
N TYR A 254 7.69 -16.26 0.87
CA TYR A 254 7.24 -17.51 0.26
C TYR A 254 6.15 -17.22 -0.77
N TYR A 255 6.48 -17.41 -2.05
CA TYR A 255 5.52 -17.24 -3.13
C TYR A 255 4.67 -18.51 -3.30
N THR A 256 3.37 -18.33 -3.42
CA THR A 256 2.43 -19.41 -3.74
C THR A 256 1.53 -18.97 -4.88
N ILE A 257 1.03 -19.93 -5.64
CA ILE A 257 0.07 -19.71 -6.72
C ILE A 257 -0.88 -20.88 -6.75
N SER A 258 -2.17 -20.63 -7.00
CA SER A 258 -3.12 -21.72 -7.18
C SER A 258 -2.84 -22.44 -8.49
N THR A 259 -3.20 -23.73 -8.55
CA THR A 259 -3.08 -24.49 -9.79
C THR A 259 -3.91 -23.87 -10.92
N GLY A 260 -5.07 -23.30 -10.61
CA GLY A 260 -5.93 -22.60 -11.58
C GLY A 260 -5.23 -21.40 -12.20
N ASP A 261 -4.73 -20.49 -11.35
CA ASP A 261 -4.07 -19.25 -11.81
C ASP A 261 -2.81 -19.57 -12.65
N TRP A 262 -2.05 -20.60 -12.25
CA TRP A 262 -0.89 -21.03 -13.02
C TRP A 262 -1.27 -21.51 -14.43
N PHE A 263 -2.34 -22.30 -14.56
CA PHE A 263 -2.81 -22.75 -15.87
C PHE A 263 -3.31 -21.60 -16.72
N GLU A 264 -4.03 -20.64 -16.14
CA GLU A 264 -4.46 -19.43 -16.86
C GLU A 264 -3.26 -18.62 -17.38
N MET A 265 -2.21 -18.46 -16.55
CA MET A 265 -0.96 -17.81 -16.98
C MET A 265 -0.27 -18.57 -18.13
N GLN A 266 -0.31 -19.90 -18.09
CA GLN A 266 0.29 -20.73 -19.14
C GLN A 266 -0.48 -20.63 -20.46
N ASP A 267 -1.82 -20.69 -20.41
CA ASP A 267 -2.69 -20.57 -21.58
C ASP A 267 -2.58 -19.17 -22.22
N ALA A 268 -2.38 -18.14 -21.40
CA ALA A 268 -2.08 -16.79 -21.88
C ALA A 268 -0.65 -16.63 -22.44
N GLY A 269 0.19 -17.67 -22.38
CA GLY A 269 1.57 -17.65 -22.87
C GLY A 269 2.57 -16.94 -21.97
N ILE A 270 2.16 -16.47 -20.78
CA ILE A 270 3.00 -15.68 -19.86
C ILE A 270 4.18 -16.51 -19.35
N THR A 271 3.97 -17.80 -19.07
CA THR A 271 5.03 -18.69 -18.56
C THR A 271 6.15 -18.97 -19.56
N GLN A 272 5.96 -18.62 -20.84
CA GLN A 272 6.96 -18.76 -21.89
C GLN A 272 7.80 -17.49 -22.09
N ASP A 273 7.41 -16.39 -21.44
CA ASP A 273 8.12 -15.12 -21.51
C ASP A 273 9.49 -15.22 -20.80
N ILE A 274 10.52 -14.58 -21.37
CA ILE A 274 11.87 -14.56 -20.81
C ILE A 274 11.92 -13.94 -19.41
N SER A 275 10.96 -13.07 -19.07
CA SER A 275 10.79 -12.50 -17.73
C SER A 275 10.47 -13.55 -16.68
N MET A 276 9.87 -14.68 -17.05
CA MET A 276 9.49 -15.75 -16.13
C MET A 276 10.60 -16.79 -15.87
N LYS A 277 11.78 -16.65 -16.50
CA LYS A 277 12.86 -17.66 -16.44
C LYS A 277 13.40 -17.97 -15.03
N ASN A 278 13.20 -17.07 -14.07
CA ASN A 278 13.67 -17.22 -12.69
C ASN A 278 12.63 -17.87 -11.78
N PHE A 279 11.44 -18.20 -12.28
CA PHE A 279 10.38 -18.86 -11.52
C PHE A 279 10.40 -20.36 -11.80
N SER A 280 10.29 -21.16 -10.75
CA SER A 280 10.14 -22.62 -10.84
C SER A 280 8.94 -23.04 -10.02
N LEU A 281 7.96 -23.67 -10.68
CA LEU A 281 6.79 -24.20 -9.98
C LEU A 281 7.17 -25.52 -9.30
N VAL A 282 6.98 -25.57 -7.98
CA VAL A 282 7.10 -26.80 -7.20
C VAL A 282 5.70 -27.18 -6.72
N PRO A 283 5.10 -28.27 -7.22
CA PRO A 283 3.79 -28.72 -6.76
C PRO A 283 3.81 -29.03 -5.26
N TYR A 284 2.92 -28.41 -4.50
CA TYR A 284 2.73 -28.74 -3.08
C TYR A 284 1.90 -30.03 -2.97
N PHE A 285 2.54 -31.18 -3.17
CA PHE A 285 1.95 -32.45 -2.77
C PHE A 285 2.13 -32.59 -1.26
N LEU A 286 1.04 -32.84 -0.53
CA LEU A 286 1.08 -33.15 0.90
C LEU A 286 2.11 -34.27 1.15
N HIS A 287 3.29 -33.91 1.66
CA HIS A 287 4.11 -34.82 2.44
C HIS A 287 3.40 -35.06 3.78
N SER A 288 2.29 -35.80 3.78
CA SER A 288 1.70 -36.36 5.00
C SER A 288 1.99 -37.86 5.14
N SER A 289 2.99 -38.36 4.43
CA SER A 289 3.50 -39.71 4.62
C SER A 289 5.00 -39.78 4.32
N GLN A 290 5.84 -39.22 5.18
CA GLN A 290 7.15 -39.80 5.45
C GLN A 290 7.70 -39.27 6.78
N SER A 291 8.20 -40.23 7.55
CA SER A 291 8.66 -40.21 8.93
C SER A 291 9.76 -39.21 9.23
N ASP A 292 9.84 -38.82 10.51
CA ASP A 292 10.98 -38.19 11.16
C ASP A 292 12.32 -38.67 10.60
N GLU A 293 13.00 -37.84 9.81
CA GLU A 293 14.45 -37.84 9.73
C GLU A 293 14.95 -36.46 9.25
N ALA A 294 15.89 -35.93 10.02
CA ALA A 294 16.47 -34.59 10.02
C ALA A 294 16.60 -33.88 8.66
N LEU A 295 15.96 -32.71 8.54
CA LEU A 295 16.31 -31.70 7.54
C LEU A 295 17.69 -31.10 7.89
N SER A 296 18.70 -31.57 7.17
CA SER A 296 20.03 -30.97 7.14
C SER A 296 20.03 -29.83 6.11
N VAL A 297 20.39 -28.63 6.57
CA VAL A 297 20.53 -27.42 5.75
C VAL A 297 21.85 -27.48 4.96
N PRO A 298 21.89 -27.22 3.64
CA PRO A 298 23.14 -26.94 2.96
C PRO A 298 23.47 -25.44 3.03
N ALA A 299 24.79 -25.19 3.16
CA ALA A 299 25.45 -23.90 3.37
C ALA A 299 25.27 -22.86 2.24
#